data_AF-A0A0K8JC57-F1
#
_entry.id   AF-A0A0K8JC57-F1
#
_cell.length_a   1.000
_cell.length_b   1.000
_cell.length_c   1.000
_cell.angle_alpha   90.00
_cell.angle_beta   90.00
_cell.angle_gamma   90.00
#
_symmetry.space_group_name_H-M   'P 1'
#
loop_
_entity.id
_entity.type
_entity.pdbx_description
1 polymer ?
#
loop_
_entity_poly.entity_id
_entity_poly.type
_entity_poly.pdbx_seq_one_letter_code
_entity_poly.pdbx_strand_id
1 'polypeptide(L)'
;MVVLTGAERILYLVETSAGVEEIAASATVVADASQQALEQCRKSYQITVNNQQEIIESGRGMLEIAEVFHTSMGSMDELIIASKKIGEFVGKIQGVASQTNLLALNAAIEAARAGDAGKGFAVVADEVRKLSHESEVLSREIEATVKNIMQKTKKATVSMQNGKDKIQVISEMAQKSAEGMQFIVTRMQQMEQNIDKLYQLSADQQRTTGQMAVAVASIGGATAEVAGGTQQTLKSIAQQKKSMEDFLIHAKHMTAAVDRIQEVAAYFKKTDEIIFGFNPFTNPQHIKENYTPILEAVAEKIGVQLRVIIVSDYDSLGKSLLKGTIDLGWFSPFAYVSTQDKGNIVPLVTR
;
A
#
# COMPACT_ATOMS: atom_id res chain seq x y z
N MET A 1 13.23 -24.14 -17.44
CA MET A 1 13.67 -22.73 -17.47
C MET A 1 13.39 -22.22 -18.88
N VAL A 2 12.30 -21.48 -19.07
CA VAL A 2 11.83 -21.02 -20.38
C VAL A 2 12.76 -19.89 -20.83
N VAL A 3 13.47 -20.08 -21.95
CA VAL A 3 14.25 -19.01 -22.56
C VAL A 3 13.27 -18.11 -23.31
N LEU A 4 12.81 -17.05 -22.65
CA LEU A 4 11.96 -16.03 -23.26
C LEU A 4 12.67 -15.41 -24.47
N THR A 5 11.93 -15.30 -25.57
CA THR A 5 12.35 -14.62 -26.79
C THR A 5 12.61 -13.14 -26.52
N GLY A 6 13.46 -12.48 -27.33
CA GLY A 6 13.75 -11.05 -27.18
C GLY A 6 12.50 -10.16 -27.22
N ALA A 7 11.47 -10.57 -27.96
CA ALA A 7 10.18 -9.87 -28.03
C ALA A 7 9.39 -9.95 -26.71
N GLU A 8 9.37 -11.10 -26.04
CA GLU A 8 8.71 -11.26 -24.75
C GLU A 8 9.40 -10.43 -23.66
N ARG A 9 10.74 -10.32 -23.69
CA ARG A 9 11.48 -9.44 -22.76
C ARG A 9 11.14 -7.96 -22.92
N ILE A 10 10.91 -7.50 -24.14
CA ILE A 10 10.49 -6.11 -24.41
C ILE A 10 9.08 -5.87 -23.91
N LEU A 11 8.16 -6.83 -24.08
CA LEU A 11 6.79 -6.73 -23.58
C LEU A 11 6.76 -6.55 -22.05
N TYR A 12 7.52 -7.36 -21.31
CA TYR A 12 7.62 -7.22 -19.85
C TYR A 12 8.22 -5.88 -19.41
N LEU A 13 9.14 -5.30 -20.17
CA LEU A 13 9.69 -3.97 -19.88
C LEU A 13 8.65 -2.87 -20.08
N VAL A 14 7.81 -2.97 -21.10
CA VAL A 14 6.70 -2.03 -21.32
C VAL A 14 5.69 -2.11 -20.17
N GLU A 15 5.31 -3.33 -19.75
CA GLU A 15 4.43 -3.51 -18.59
C GLU A 15 5.05 -2.95 -17.30
N THR A 16 6.35 -3.19 -17.09
CA THR A 16 7.06 -2.65 -15.92
C THR A 16 7.10 -1.12 -15.95
N SER A 17 7.32 -0.52 -17.12
CA SER A 17 7.31 0.94 -17.28
C SER A 17 5.94 1.53 -16.96
N ALA A 18 4.86 0.91 -17.46
CA ALA A 18 3.50 1.34 -17.16
C ALA A 18 3.20 1.24 -15.65
N GLY A 19 3.64 0.16 -14.99
CA GLY A 19 3.52 0.02 -13.53
C GLY A 19 4.28 1.11 -12.75
N VAL A 20 5.48 1.49 -13.21
CA VAL A 20 6.24 2.59 -12.59
C VAL A 20 5.52 3.94 -12.72
N GLU A 21 4.96 4.22 -13.90
CA GLU A 21 4.17 5.44 -14.14
C GLU A 21 2.91 5.48 -13.27
N GLU A 22 2.20 4.36 -13.13
CA GLU A 22 1.02 4.25 -12.27
C GLU A 22 1.38 4.51 -10.80
N ILE A 23 2.49 3.95 -10.30
CA ILE A 23 2.96 4.21 -8.92
C ILE A 23 3.31 5.69 -8.74
N ALA A 24 3.92 6.34 -9.74
CA ALA A 24 4.24 7.77 -9.68
C ALA A 24 2.97 8.65 -9.68
N ALA A 25 1.98 8.31 -10.49
CA ALA A 25 0.68 8.98 -10.51
C ALA A 25 -0.03 8.81 -9.15
N SER A 26 -0.05 7.58 -8.61
CA SER A 26 -0.63 7.28 -7.29
C SER A 26 0.05 8.07 -6.18
N ALA A 27 1.38 8.16 -6.18
CA ALA A 27 2.11 8.99 -5.22
C ALA A 27 1.65 10.46 -5.28
N THR A 28 1.51 11.03 -6.48
CA THR A 28 1.01 12.39 -6.67
C THR A 28 -0.39 12.59 -6.09
N VAL A 29 -1.30 11.65 -6.35
CA VAL A 29 -2.66 11.67 -5.77
C VAL A 29 -2.61 11.63 -4.24
N VAL A 30 -1.72 10.81 -3.65
CA VAL A 30 -1.53 10.74 -2.19
C VAL A 30 -0.98 12.07 -1.63
N ALA A 31 -0.07 12.74 -2.34
CA ALA A 31 0.47 14.04 -1.92
C ALA A 31 -0.63 15.11 -1.88
N ASP A 32 -1.42 15.20 -2.95
CA ASP A 32 -2.54 16.15 -3.05
C ASP A 32 -3.61 15.87 -1.99
N ALA A 33 -3.97 14.60 -1.80
CA ALA A 33 -4.92 14.19 -0.77
C ALA A 33 -4.41 14.52 0.65
N SER A 34 -3.11 14.35 0.89
CA SER A 34 -2.48 14.72 2.17
C SER A 34 -2.55 16.23 2.40
N GLN A 35 -2.29 17.06 1.38
CA GLN A 35 -2.39 18.51 1.51
C GLN A 35 -3.83 18.97 1.80
N GLN A 36 -4.83 18.39 1.13
CA GLN A 36 -6.24 18.66 1.42
C GLN A 36 -6.64 18.21 2.83
N ALA A 37 -6.18 17.02 3.25
CA ALA A 37 -6.42 16.52 4.60
C ALA A 37 -5.80 17.45 5.66
N LEU A 38 -4.62 18.01 5.40
CA LEU A 38 -3.97 18.97 6.30
C LEU A 38 -4.81 20.23 6.47
N GLU A 39 -5.32 20.79 5.36
CA GLU A 39 -6.19 21.97 5.41
C GLU A 39 -7.47 21.69 6.22
N GLN A 40 -8.11 20.54 6.00
CA GLN A 40 -9.30 20.12 6.75
C GLN A 40 -9.00 19.89 8.24
N CYS A 41 -7.83 19.33 8.55
CA CYS A 41 -7.38 19.15 9.92
C CYS A 41 -7.21 20.51 10.63
N ARG A 42 -6.60 21.49 9.97
CA ARG A 42 -6.44 22.87 10.50
C ARG A 42 -7.77 23.58 10.70
N LYS A 43 -8.70 23.48 9.75
CA LYS A 43 -10.05 24.04 9.91
C LYS A 43 -10.77 23.40 11.10
N SER A 44 -10.69 22.08 11.21
CA SER A 44 -11.32 21.33 12.29
C SER A 44 -10.70 21.68 13.65
N TYR A 45 -9.37 21.87 13.71
CA TYR A 45 -8.66 22.34 14.90
C TYR A 45 -9.20 23.68 15.37
N GLN A 46 -9.33 24.65 14.47
CA GLN A 46 -9.86 25.97 14.81
C GLN A 46 -11.30 25.89 15.35
N ILE A 47 -12.16 25.10 14.71
CA ILE A 47 -13.54 24.89 15.16
C ILE A 47 -13.56 24.26 16.55
N THR A 48 -12.74 23.23 16.81
CA THR A 48 -12.69 22.57 18.12
C THR A 48 -12.20 23.52 19.21
N VAL A 49 -11.18 24.35 18.94
CA VAL A 49 -10.69 25.36 19.89
C VAL A 49 -11.77 26.40 20.19
N ASN A 50 -12.47 26.90 19.18
CA ASN A 50 -13.57 27.85 19.39
C ASN A 50 -14.70 27.21 20.22
N ASN A 51 -15.12 25.99 19.89
CA ASN A 51 -16.15 25.27 20.65
C ASN A 51 -15.71 25.02 22.10
N GLN A 52 -14.43 24.73 22.34
CA GLN A 52 -13.89 24.58 23.68
C GLN A 52 -14.03 25.87 24.49
N GLN A 53 -13.74 27.03 23.88
CA GLN A 53 -13.92 28.33 24.51
C GLN A 53 -15.40 28.61 24.83
N GLU A 54 -16.30 28.38 23.88
CA GLU A 54 -17.75 28.56 24.08
C GLU A 54 -18.30 27.68 25.23
N ILE A 55 -17.80 26.44 25.36
CA ILE A 55 -18.17 25.54 26.46
C ILE A 55 -17.66 26.07 27.80
N ILE A 56 -16.42 26.56 27.85
CA ILE A 56 -15.85 27.14 29.08
C ILE A 56 -16.64 28.39 29.51
N GLU A 57 -16.97 29.27 28.56
CA GLU A 57 -17.81 30.46 28.82
C GLU A 57 -19.20 30.07 29.30
N SER A 58 -19.81 29.05 28.68
CA SER A 58 -21.10 28.51 29.13
C SER A 58 -21.02 27.96 30.55
N GLY A 59 -19.94 27.24 30.89
CA GLY A 59 -19.68 26.75 32.25
C GLY A 59 -19.57 27.89 33.26
N ARG A 60 -18.87 28.98 32.91
CA ARG A 60 -18.82 30.19 33.76
C ARG A 60 -20.20 30.81 33.95
N GLY A 61 -21.00 30.94 32.88
CA GLY A 61 -22.37 31.45 32.97
C GLY A 61 -23.26 30.60 33.89
N MET A 62 -23.06 29.27 33.93
CA MET A 62 -23.76 28.41 34.87
C MET A 62 -23.39 28.69 36.33
N LEU A 63 -22.12 28.98 36.62
CA LEU A 63 -21.68 29.36 37.98
C LEU A 63 -22.30 30.69 38.43
N GLU A 64 -22.38 31.67 37.54
CA GLU A 64 -23.06 32.96 37.81
C GLU A 64 -24.56 32.74 38.11
N ILE A 65 -25.23 31.87 37.35
CA ILE A 65 -26.64 31.52 37.62
C ILE A 65 -26.78 30.82 38.99
N ALA A 66 -25.84 29.95 39.36
CA ALA A 66 -25.85 29.30 40.67
C ALA A 66 -25.75 30.31 41.83
N GLU A 67 -24.97 31.38 41.66
CA GLU A 67 -24.87 32.49 42.62
C GLU A 67 -26.18 33.30 42.72
N VAL A 68 -26.84 33.54 41.59
CA VAL A 68 -28.17 34.19 41.56
C VAL A 68 -29.20 33.36 42.33
N PHE A 69 -29.21 32.03 42.14
CA PHE A 69 -30.06 31.14 42.94
C PHE A 69 -29.74 31.22 44.43
N HIS A 70 -28.45 31.20 44.80
CA HIS A 70 -28.03 31.29 46.20
C HIS A 70 -28.52 32.58 46.87
N THR A 71 -28.30 33.72 46.22
CA THR A 71 -28.74 35.04 46.73
C THR A 71 -30.26 35.10 46.87
N SER A 72 -30.98 34.62 45.85
CA SER A 72 -32.44 34.65 45.86
C SER A 72 -33.06 33.75 46.92
N MET A 73 -32.44 32.59 47.22
CA MET A 73 -32.87 31.75 48.34
C MET A 73 -32.73 32.48 49.68
N GLY A 74 -31.65 33.26 49.86
CA GLY A 74 -31.49 34.13 51.03
C GLY A 74 -32.62 35.14 51.17
N SER A 75 -33.03 35.81 50.08
CA SER A 75 -34.18 36.72 50.09
C SER A 75 -35.51 36.02 50.41
N MET A 76 -35.69 34.76 49.98
CA MET A 76 -36.87 33.97 50.33
C MET A 76 -36.90 33.62 51.84
N ASP A 77 -35.75 33.30 52.42
CA ASP A 77 -35.64 33.06 53.86
C ASP A 77 -35.96 34.31 54.69
N GLU A 78 -35.46 35.48 54.27
CA GLU A 78 -35.83 36.77 54.88
C GLU A 78 -37.34 37.02 54.80
N LEU A 79 -37.98 36.73 53.66
CA LEU A 79 -39.43 36.87 53.49
C LEU A 79 -40.21 35.91 54.40
N ILE A 80 -39.72 34.68 54.62
CA ILE A 80 -40.31 33.73 55.57
C ILE A 80 -40.24 34.29 57.00
N ILE A 81 -39.08 34.82 57.40
CA ILE A 81 -38.87 35.42 58.72
C ILE A 81 -39.81 36.62 58.93
N ALA A 82 -39.88 37.52 57.93
CA ALA A 82 -40.75 38.69 57.97
C ALA A 82 -42.24 38.28 58.06
N SER A 83 -42.67 37.31 57.24
CA SER A 83 -44.05 36.81 57.23
C SER A 83 -44.43 36.16 58.57
N LYS A 84 -43.52 35.40 59.19
CA LYS A 84 -43.73 34.83 60.51
C LYS A 84 -43.94 35.91 61.57
N LYS A 85 -43.14 36.98 61.53
CA LYS A 85 -43.27 38.13 62.43
C LYS A 85 -44.60 38.85 62.25
N ILE A 86 -45.09 39.01 61.01
CA ILE A 86 -46.43 39.55 60.73
C ILE A 86 -47.50 38.63 61.34
N GLY A 87 -47.38 37.31 61.17
CA GLY A 87 -48.30 36.34 61.78
C GLY A 87 -48.37 36.46 63.30
N GLU A 88 -47.24 36.66 63.98
CA GLU A 88 -47.19 36.92 65.42
C GLU A 88 -47.92 38.22 65.82
N PHE A 89 -47.77 39.29 65.03
CA PHE A 89 -48.50 40.54 65.26
C PHE A 89 -50.01 40.37 65.06
N VAL A 90 -50.42 39.66 64.00
CA VAL A 90 -51.83 39.38 63.72
C VAL A 90 -52.47 38.59 64.88
N GLY A 91 -51.77 37.59 65.42
CA GLY A 91 -52.24 36.85 66.60
C GLY A 91 -52.41 37.74 67.83
N LYS A 92 -51.53 38.73 68.05
CA LYS A 92 -51.70 39.73 69.13
C LYS A 92 -52.90 40.63 68.88
N ILE A 93 -53.15 41.07 67.65
CA ILE A 93 -54.32 41.90 67.29
C ILE A 93 -55.61 41.12 67.54
N GLN A 94 -55.69 39.85 67.14
CA GLN A 94 -56.83 38.98 67.46
C GLN A 94 -57.06 38.88 68.97
N GLY A 95 -55.99 38.76 69.78
CA GLY A 95 -56.07 38.78 71.24
C GLY A 95 -56.63 40.09 71.79
N VAL A 96 -56.17 41.24 71.29
CA VAL A 96 -56.68 42.57 71.68
C VAL A 96 -58.13 42.75 71.26
N ALA A 97 -58.50 42.32 70.04
CA ALA A 97 -59.88 42.38 69.55
C ALA A 97 -60.82 41.53 70.42
N SER A 98 -60.41 40.31 70.78
CA SER A 98 -61.18 39.43 71.66
C SER A 98 -61.35 40.01 73.07
N GLN A 99 -60.28 40.57 73.65
CA GLN A 99 -60.35 41.26 74.95
C GLN A 99 -61.25 42.50 74.89
N THR A 100 -61.17 43.28 73.81
CA THR A 100 -62.01 44.46 73.59
C THR A 100 -63.47 44.07 73.45
N ASN A 101 -63.77 42.97 72.74
CA ASN A 101 -65.12 42.42 72.62
C ASN A 101 -65.69 42.00 73.99
N LEU A 102 -64.87 41.35 74.83
CA LEU A 102 -65.25 40.99 76.21
C LEU A 102 -65.48 42.22 77.09
N LEU A 103 -64.62 43.24 76.99
CA LEU A 103 -64.78 44.50 77.72
C LEU A 103 -66.05 45.24 77.30
N ALA A 104 -66.32 45.30 75.99
CA ALA A 104 -67.52 45.90 75.43
C ALA A 104 -68.79 45.16 75.86
N LEU A 105 -68.75 43.83 75.90
CA LEU A 105 -69.86 43.02 76.41
C LEU A 105 -70.14 43.31 77.89
N ASN A 106 -69.10 43.36 78.73
CA ASN A 106 -69.23 43.70 80.14
C ASN A 106 -69.80 45.12 80.33
N ALA A 107 -69.35 46.08 79.51
CA ALA A 107 -69.88 47.44 79.52
C ALA A 107 -71.35 47.51 79.09
N ALA A 108 -71.75 46.73 78.07
CA ALA A 108 -73.15 46.64 77.63
C ALA A 108 -74.05 46.04 78.73
N ILE A 109 -73.58 45.01 79.44
CA ILE A 109 -74.28 44.42 80.58
C ILE A 109 -74.48 45.45 81.69
N GLU A 110 -73.43 46.19 82.06
CA GLU A 110 -73.52 47.18 83.15
C GLU A 110 -74.36 48.40 82.75
N ALA A 111 -74.30 48.81 81.47
CA ALA A 111 -75.16 49.85 80.92
C ALA A 111 -76.66 49.45 80.95
N ALA A 112 -76.98 48.19 80.64
CA ALA A 112 -78.34 47.66 80.79
C ALA A 112 -78.78 47.62 82.26
N ARG A 113 -77.85 47.34 83.18
CA ARG A 113 -78.10 47.30 84.63
C ARG A 113 -78.40 48.67 85.23
N ALA A 114 -77.82 49.74 84.67
CA ALA A 114 -78.06 51.13 85.06
C ALA A 114 -79.40 51.71 84.54
N GLY A 115 -80.18 50.95 83.75
CA GLY A 115 -81.50 51.36 83.27
C GLY A 115 -81.46 52.60 82.38
N ASP A 116 -82.32 53.59 82.66
CA ASP A 116 -82.42 54.80 81.83
C ASP A 116 -81.16 55.68 81.84
N ALA A 117 -80.38 55.64 82.93
CA ALA A 117 -79.11 56.39 83.03
C ALA A 117 -77.99 55.79 82.15
N GLY A 118 -78.11 54.52 81.75
CA GLY A 118 -77.09 53.79 80.98
C GLY A 118 -77.29 53.80 79.46
N LYS A 119 -78.38 54.35 78.93
CA LYS A 119 -78.74 54.29 77.49
C LYS A 119 -77.64 54.81 76.55
N GLY A 120 -76.98 55.92 76.90
CA GLY A 120 -75.86 56.46 76.11
C GLY A 120 -74.62 55.56 76.12
N PHE A 121 -74.31 54.95 77.28
CA PHE A 121 -73.21 54.00 77.42
C PHE A 121 -73.48 52.68 76.68
N ALA A 122 -74.72 52.22 76.64
CA ALA A 122 -75.10 51.01 75.92
C ALA A 122 -74.81 51.11 74.41
N VAL A 123 -75.13 52.27 73.79
CA VAL A 123 -74.86 52.52 72.37
C VAL A 123 -73.36 52.50 72.07
N VAL A 124 -72.55 53.13 72.94
CA VAL A 124 -71.08 53.12 72.78
C VAL A 124 -70.52 51.71 72.95
N ALA A 125 -71.01 50.94 73.93
CA ALA A 125 -70.58 49.58 74.17
C ALA A 125 -70.88 48.65 72.98
N ASP A 126 -72.07 48.77 72.36
CA ASP A 126 -72.41 47.99 71.16
C ASP A 126 -71.56 48.38 69.94
N GLU A 127 -71.24 49.66 69.76
CA GLU A 127 -70.36 50.10 68.65
C GLU A 127 -68.93 49.59 68.84
N VAL A 128 -68.39 49.64 70.07
CA VAL A 128 -67.08 49.06 70.39
C VAL A 128 -67.08 47.55 70.17
N ARG A 129 -68.17 46.86 70.54
CA ARG A 129 -68.34 45.43 70.30
C ARG A 129 -68.31 45.11 68.80
N LYS A 130 -69.04 45.88 67.99
CA LYS A 130 -69.05 45.74 66.53
C LYS A 130 -67.66 45.97 65.92
N LEU A 131 -66.97 47.06 66.28
CA LEU A 131 -65.61 47.36 65.81
C LEU A 131 -64.60 46.27 66.20
N SER A 132 -64.73 45.73 67.42
CA SER A 132 -63.87 44.63 67.87
C SER A 132 -64.09 43.35 67.06
N HIS A 133 -65.34 43.04 66.70
CA HIS A 133 -65.67 41.91 65.83
C HIS A 133 -65.15 42.10 64.41
N GLU A 134 -65.33 43.29 63.82
CA GLU A 134 -64.78 43.63 62.50
C GLU A 134 -63.25 43.52 62.49
N SER A 135 -62.58 44.00 63.54
CA SER A 135 -61.11 43.87 63.71
C SER A 135 -60.66 42.41 63.79
N GLU A 136 -61.43 41.55 64.45
CA GLU A 136 -61.17 40.11 64.53
C GLU A 136 -61.30 39.43 63.15
N VAL A 137 -62.35 39.76 62.39
CA VAL A 137 -62.58 39.25 61.03
C VAL A 137 -61.45 39.66 60.08
N LEU A 138 -61.12 40.96 60.04
CA LEU A 138 -60.01 41.48 59.23
C LEU A 138 -58.67 40.82 59.61
N SER A 139 -58.42 40.64 60.90
CA SER A 139 -57.20 39.97 61.37
C SER A 139 -57.12 38.51 60.89
N ARG A 140 -58.24 37.79 60.83
CA ARG A 140 -58.28 36.42 60.26
C ARG A 140 -58.00 36.40 58.76
N GLU A 141 -58.49 37.38 58.00
CA GLU A 141 -58.19 37.51 56.57
C GLU A 141 -56.70 37.80 56.33
N ILE A 142 -56.09 38.67 57.14
CA ILE A 142 -54.64 38.92 57.09
C ILE A 142 -53.87 37.65 57.44
N GLU A 143 -54.27 36.90 58.48
CA GLU A 143 -53.64 35.63 58.85
C GLU A 143 -53.66 34.61 57.69
N ALA A 144 -54.82 34.46 57.04
CA ALA A 144 -54.96 33.58 55.88
C ALA A 144 -54.05 34.00 54.72
N THR A 145 -53.94 35.31 54.48
CA THR A 145 -53.06 35.88 53.45
C THR A 145 -51.59 35.63 53.76
N VAL A 146 -51.16 35.86 55.00
CA VAL A 146 -49.78 35.60 55.46
C VAL A 146 -49.43 34.12 55.34
N LYS A 147 -50.34 33.21 55.74
CA LYS A 147 -50.16 31.76 55.56
C LYS A 147 -49.99 31.38 54.09
N ASN A 148 -50.76 31.99 53.19
CA ASN A 148 -50.65 31.77 51.75
C ASN A 148 -49.30 32.26 51.21
N ILE A 149 -48.85 33.45 51.62
CA ILE A 149 -47.52 33.99 51.27
C ILE A 149 -46.43 33.01 51.72
N MET A 150 -46.43 32.59 52.99
CA MET A 150 -45.45 31.63 53.51
C MET A 150 -45.43 30.32 52.72
N GLN A 151 -46.60 29.78 52.36
CA GLN A 151 -46.69 28.56 51.58
C GLN A 151 -46.11 28.74 50.17
N LYS A 152 -46.41 29.87 49.50
CA LYS A 152 -45.87 30.20 48.18
C LYS A 152 -44.36 30.42 48.23
N THR A 153 -43.86 31.13 49.24
CA THR A 153 -42.42 31.35 49.44
C THR A 153 -41.70 30.02 49.65
N LYS A 154 -42.24 29.12 50.49
CA LYS A 154 -41.65 27.78 50.67
C LYS A 154 -41.61 26.97 49.38
N LYS A 155 -42.66 27.03 48.57
CA LYS A 155 -42.67 26.39 47.24
C LYS A 155 -41.60 26.99 46.32
N ALA A 156 -41.46 28.32 46.32
CA ALA A 156 -40.42 29.00 45.55
C ALA A 156 -39.02 28.54 45.99
N THR A 157 -38.71 28.49 47.28
CA THR A 157 -37.42 28.00 47.80
C THR A 157 -37.11 26.58 47.32
N VAL A 158 -38.08 25.66 47.35
CA VAL A 158 -37.90 24.29 46.85
C VAL A 158 -37.61 24.28 45.35
N SER A 159 -38.34 25.08 44.55
CA SER A 159 -38.07 25.22 43.12
C SER A 159 -36.68 25.80 42.84
N MET A 160 -36.22 26.75 43.64
CA MET A 160 -34.88 27.34 43.51
C MET A 160 -33.77 26.36 43.87
N GLN A 161 -33.95 25.56 44.92
CA GLN A 161 -33.00 24.49 45.26
C GLN A 161 -32.89 23.47 44.13
N ASN A 162 -34.02 23.02 43.58
CA ASN A 162 -34.01 22.12 42.42
C ASN A 162 -33.35 22.75 41.19
N GLY A 163 -33.50 24.07 41.00
CA GLY A 163 -32.83 24.82 39.94
C GLY A 163 -31.31 24.82 40.12
N LYS A 164 -30.84 25.11 41.33
CA LYS A 164 -29.41 25.06 41.70
C LYS A 164 -28.81 23.67 41.44
N ASP A 165 -29.48 22.60 41.88
CA ASP A 165 -28.97 21.23 41.71
C ASP A 165 -28.84 20.88 40.21
N LYS A 166 -29.81 21.30 39.38
CA LYS A 166 -29.73 21.11 37.91
C LYS A 166 -28.57 21.88 37.29
N ILE A 167 -28.35 23.13 37.72
CA ILE A 167 -27.24 23.95 37.23
C ILE A 167 -25.89 23.32 37.57
N GLN A 168 -25.76 22.73 38.76
CA GLN A 168 -24.54 22.01 39.14
C GLN A 168 -24.25 20.86 38.17
N VAL A 169 -25.26 20.03 37.86
CA VAL A 169 -25.12 18.93 36.90
C VAL A 169 -24.72 19.46 35.51
N ILE A 170 -25.32 20.55 35.05
CA ILE A 170 -24.98 21.17 33.75
C ILE A 170 -23.54 21.71 33.76
N SER A 171 -23.09 22.30 34.86
CA SER A 171 -21.71 22.77 35.02
C SER A 171 -20.70 21.62 34.93
N GLU A 172 -20.99 20.48 35.58
CA GLU A 172 -20.15 19.28 35.50
C GLU A 172 -20.12 18.70 34.07
N MET A 173 -21.25 18.73 33.36
CA MET A 173 -21.32 18.34 31.95
C MET A 173 -20.48 19.25 31.05
N ALA A 174 -20.57 20.57 31.25
CA ALA A 174 -19.77 21.54 30.51
C ALA A 174 -18.27 21.30 30.72
N GLN A 175 -17.84 21.03 31.96
CA GLN A 175 -16.45 20.69 32.25
C GLN A 175 -15.99 19.43 31.51
N LYS A 176 -16.78 18.34 31.56
CA LYS A 176 -16.47 17.11 30.81
C LYS A 176 -16.44 17.34 29.30
N SER A 177 -17.32 18.19 28.77
CA SER A 177 -17.30 18.57 27.35
C SER A 177 -16.03 19.35 26.99
N ALA A 178 -15.56 20.25 27.85
CA ALA A 178 -14.29 20.98 27.64
C ALA A 178 -13.08 20.04 27.63
N GLU A 179 -13.04 19.06 28.54
CA GLU A 179 -12.03 17.99 28.56
C GLU A 179 -12.08 17.13 27.28
N GLY A 180 -13.30 16.79 26.82
CA GLY A 180 -13.51 16.08 25.56
C GLY A 180 -12.98 16.86 24.35
N MET A 181 -13.21 18.18 24.30
CA MET A 181 -12.64 19.03 23.25
C MET A 181 -11.12 19.07 23.31
N GLN A 182 -10.52 19.14 24.51
CA GLN A 182 -9.07 19.09 24.67
C GLN A 182 -8.45 17.77 24.15
N PHE A 183 -9.15 16.67 24.35
CA PHE A 183 -8.74 15.38 23.80
C PHE A 183 -8.78 15.40 22.26
N ILE A 184 -9.84 15.96 21.67
CA ILE A 184 -9.98 16.12 20.21
C ILE A 184 -8.84 16.98 19.64
N VAL A 185 -8.50 18.10 20.30
CA VAL A 185 -7.36 18.97 19.92
C VAL A 185 -6.07 18.15 19.83
N THR A 186 -5.77 17.34 20.85
CA THR A 186 -4.59 16.47 20.88
C THR A 186 -4.60 15.45 19.72
N ARG A 187 -5.77 14.87 19.41
CA ARG A 187 -5.92 13.94 18.28
C ARG A 187 -5.72 14.60 16.93
N MET A 188 -6.14 15.85 16.76
CA MET A 188 -5.90 16.60 15.54
C MET A 188 -4.42 16.91 15.34
N GLN A 189 -3.68 17.24 16.40
CA GLN A 189 -2.22 17.42 16.31
C GLN A 189 -1.51 16.13 15.86
N GLN A 190 -1.92 14.97 16.40
CA GLN A 190 -1.42 13.67 15.95
C GLN A 190 -1.78 13.39 14.48
N MET A 191 -2.98 13.79 14.05
CA MET A 191 -3.40 13.65 12.65
C MET A 191 -2.54 14.51 11.71
N GLU A 192 -2.24 15.76 12.09
CA GLU A 192 -1.34 16.64 11.33
C GLU A 192 0.04 16.01 11.14
N GLN A 193 0.61 15.42 12.20
CA GLN A 193 1.90 14.69 12.11
C GLN A 193 1.84 13.48 11.17
N ASN A 194 0.74 12.72 11.21
CA ASN A 194 0.56 11.56 10.33
C ASN A 194 0.42 11.99 8.87
N ILE A 195 -0.29 13.09 8.61
CA ILE A 195 -0.47 13.65 7.27
C ILE A 195 0.88 14.15 6.72
N ASP A 196 1.69 14.84 7.54
CA ASP A 196 3.04 15.26 7.14
C ASP A 196 3.93 14.05 6.77
N LYS A 197 3.85 12.98 7.57
CA LYS A 197 4.55 11.72 7.27
C LYS A 197 4.09 11.09 5.96
N LEU A 198 2.78 11.11 5.65
CA LEU A 198 2.27 10.62 4.37
C LEU A 198 2.76 11.46 3.19
N TYR A 199 2.83 12.79 3.36
CA TYR A 199 3.39 13.68 2.36
C TYR A 199 4.86 13.36 2.07
N GLN A 200 5.68 13.17 3.11
CA GLN A 200 7.09 12.77 2.94
C GLN A 200 7.23 11.40 2.27
N LEU A 201 6.43 10.41 2.67
CA LEU A 201 6.43 9.08 2.04
C LEU A 201 6.07 9.14 0.55
N SER A 202 5.10 9.99 0.18
CA SER A 202 4.74 10.21 -1.22
C SER A 202 5.89 10.84 -2.01
N ALA A 203 6.57 11.85 -1.46
CA ALA A 203 7.73 12.47 -2.09
C ALA A 203 8.88 11.47 -2.31
N ASP A 204 9.15 10.61 -1.31
CA ASP A 204 10.13 9.53 -1.44
C ASP A 204 9.73 8.48 -2.48
N GLN A 205 8.43 8.16 -2.55
CA GLN A 205 7.89 7.26 -3.56
C GLN A 205 8.06 7.83 -4.97
N GLN A 206 7.77 9.12 -5.19
CA GLN A 206 8.02 9.80 -6.47
C GLN A 206 9.51 9.78 -6.88
N ARG A 207 10.40 10.02 -5.92
CA ARG A 207 11.85 9.95 -6.17
C ARG A 207 12.28 8.53 -6.55
N THR A 208 11.76 7.53 -5.84
CA THR A 208 12.09 6.12 -6.08
C THR A 208 11.54 5.63 -7.40
N THR A 209 10.31 5.99 -7.77
CA THR A 209 9.74 5.66 -9.09
C THR A 209 10.49 6.34 -10.23
N GLY A 210 10.94 7.58 -10.04
CA GLY A 210 11.82 8.25 -11.00
C GLY A 210 13.13 7.47 -11.25
N GLN A 211 13.75 6.94 -10.18
CA GLN A 211 14.93 6.08 -10.30
C GLN A 211 14.61 4.75 -11.00
N MET A 212 13.46 4.15 -10.70
CA MET A 212 13.00 2.92 -11.35
C MET A 212 12.78 3.14 -12.85
N ALA A 213 12.17 4.26 -13.25
CA ALA A 213 11.96 4.60 -14.66
C ALA A 213 13.30 4.66 -15.43
N VAL A 214 14.32 5.31 -14.84
CA VAL A 214 15.67 5.34 -15.43
C VAL A 214 16.28 3.94 -15.53
N ALA A 215 16.13 3.10 -14.49
CA ALA A 215 16.64 1.74 -14.50
C ALA A 215 15.94 0.87 -15.57
N VAL A 216 14.62 0.96 -15.71
CA VAL A 216 13.85 0.25 -16.75
C VAL A 216 14.29 0.69 -18.14
N ALA A 217 14.48 1.99 -18.36
CA ALA A 217 15.00 2.50 -19.63
C ALA A 217 16.41 1.96 -19.95
N SER A 218 17.29 1.89 -18.95
CA SER A 218 18.64 1.32 -19.11
C SER A 218 18.60 -0.17 -19.45
N ILE A 219 17.72 -0.95 -18.82
CA ILE A 219 17.54 -2.37 -19.13
C ILE A 219 16.98 -2.55 -20.55
N GLY A 220 16.06 -1.67 -20.96
CA GLY A 220 15.57 -1.63 -22.34
C GLY A 220 16.69 -1.42 -23.36
N GLY A 221 17.57 -0.45 -23.11
CA GLY A 221 18.76 -0.21 -23.94
C GLY A 221 19.68 -1.44 -24.04
N ALA A 222 20.04 -2.02 -22.91
CA ALA A 222 20.89 -3.22 -22.86
C ALA A 222 20.22 -4.42 -23.57
N THR A 223 18.90 -4.58 -23.42
CA THR A 223 18.15 -5.65 -24.09
C THR A 223 18.15 -5.48 -25.60
N ALA A 224 18.00 -4.25 -26.09
CA ALA A 224 18.08 -3.94 -27.52
C ALA A 224 19.49 -4.21 -28.09
N GLU A 225 20.54 -3.86 -27.34
CA GLU A 225 21.93 -4.17 -27.71
C GLU A 225 22.18 -5.67 -27.81
N VAL A 226 21.73 -6.45 -26.82
CA VAL A 226 21.83 -7.92 -26.82
C VAL A 226 21.06 -8.53 -28.00
N ALA A 227 19.87 -8.02 -28.31
CA ALA A 227 19.10 -8.46 -29.46
C ALA A 227 19.85 -8.19 -30.78
N GLY A 228 20.43 -6.99 -30.94
CA GLY A 228 21.26 -6.63 -32.09
C GLY A 228 22.53 -7.50 -32.22
N GLY A 229 23.25 -7.72 -31.12
CA GLY A 229 24.43 -8.58 -31.06
C GLY A 229 24.11 -10.05 -31.39
N THR A 230 22.96 -10.54 -30.92
CA THR A 230 22.47 -11.89 -31.26
C THR A 230 22.18 -12.00 -32.75
N GLN A 231 21.51 -11.01 -33.34
CA GLN A 231 21.22 -10.99 -34.78
C GLN A 231 22.50 -10.94 -35.61
N GLN A 232 23.50 -10.15 -35.18
CA GLN A 232 24.80 -10.11 -35.84
C GLN A 232 25.53 -11.46 -35.74
N THR A 233 25.48 -12.10 -34.58
CA THR A 233 26.06 -13.44 -34.37
C THR A 233 25.41 -14.47 -35.28
N LEU A 234 24.08 -14.43 -35.43
CA LEU A 234 23.35 -15.31 -36.37
C LEU A 234 23.81 -15.10 -37.82
N LYS A 235 24.04 -13.85 -38.24
CA LYS A 235 24.60 -13.56 -39.57
C LYS A 235 26.00 -14.14 -39.73
N SER A 236 26.88 -13.98 -38.74
CA SER A 236 28.23 -14.54 -38.74
C SER A 236 28.21 -16.07 -38.81
N ILE A 237 27.32 -16.73 -38.06
CA ILE A 237 27.13 -18.19 -38.11
C ILE A 237 26.69 -18.62 -39.51
N ALA A 238 25.75 -17.91 -40.14
CA ALA A 238 25.32 -18.20 -41.50
C ALA A 238 26.46 -18.05 -42.52
N GLN A 239 27.30 -17.03 -42.37
CA GLN A 239 28.47 -16.82 -43.22
C GLN A 239 29.56 -17.88 -42.99
N GLN A 240 29.79 -18.28 -41.75
CA GLN A 240 30.72 -19.36 -41.40
C GLN A 240 30.27 -20.69 -41.98
N LYS A 241 28.97 -20.99 -41.91
CA LYS A 241 28.37 -22.17 -42.55
C LYS A 241 28.67 -22.18 -44.05
N LYS A 242 28.43 -21.07 -44.75
CA LYS A 242 28.74 -20.95 -46.19
C LYS A 242 30.24 -21.15 -46.47
N SER A 243 31.11 -20.55 -45.66
CA SER A 243 32.56 -20.70 -45.82
C SER A 243 33.03 -22.14 -45.61
N MET A 244 32.41 -22.87 -44.67
CA MET A 244 32.63 -24.32 -44.49
C MET A 244 32.18 -25.13 -45.70
N GLU A 245 31.04 -24.79 -46.31
CA GLU A 245 30.58 -25.41 -47.56
C GLU A 245 31.60 -25.18 -48.70
N ASP A 246 32.09 -23.95 -48.86
CA ASP A 246 33.13 -23.61 -49.86
C ASP A 246 34.45 -24.36 -49.59
N PHE A 247 34.88 -24.44 -48.33
CA PHE A 247 36.07 -25.18 -47.94
C PHE A 247 35.96 -26.68 -48.28
N LEU A 248 34.80 -27.29 -48.05
CA LEU A 248 34.54 -28.68 -48.43
C LEU A 248 34.63 -28.88 -49.95
N ILE A 249 34.18 -27.91 -50.75
CA ILE A 249 34.31 -27.94 -52.21
C ILE A 249 35.79 -27.86 -52.62
N HIS A 250 36.55 -26.93 -52.04
CA HIS A 250 37.98 -26.80 -52.32
C HIS A 250 38.78 -28.04 -51.92
N ALA A 251 38.50 -28.63 -50.76
CA ALA A 251 39.12 -29.88 -50.33
C ALA A 251 38.88 -31.01 -51.35
N LYS A 252 37.65 -31.14 -51.87
CA LYS A 252 37.33 -32.10 -52.94
C LYS A 252 38.12 -31.83 -54.23
N HIS A 253 38.24 -30.58 -54.65
CA HIS A 253 39.04 -30.21 -55.82
C HIS A 253 40.53 -30.49 -55.63
N MET A 254 41.08 -30.25 -54.43
CA MET A 254 42.47 -30.59 -54.12
C MET A 254 42.72 -32.09 -54.20
N THR A 255 41.83 -32.92 -53.64
CA THR A 255 41.93 -34.38 -53.77
C THR A 255 41.97 -34.78 -55.24
N ALA A 256 41.03 -34.27 -56.06
CA ALA A 256 41.02 -34.55 -57.49
C ALA A 256 42.27 -34.07 -58.24
N ALA A 257 42.85 -32.92 -57.85
CA ALA A 257 44.07 -32.41 -58.44
C ALA A 257 45.29 -33.26 -58.08
N VAL A 258 45.40 -33.71 -56.82
CA VAL A 258 46.44 -34.65 -56.38
C VAL A 258 46.36 -35.95 -57.18
N ASP A 259 45.15 -36.50 -57.36
CA ASP A 259 44.93 -37.71 -58.15
C ASP A 259 45.38 -37.53 -59.59
N ARG A 260 45.05 -36.39 -60.20
CA ARG A 260 45.49 -36.07 -61.56
C ARG A 260 47.01 -35.90 -61.67
N ILE A 261 47.66 -35.27 -60.69
CA ILE A 261 49.12 -35.14 -60.67
C ILE A 261 49.76 -36.53 -60.56
N GLN A 262 49.23 -37.41 -59.71
CA GLN A 262 49.71 -38.79 -59.60
C GLN A 262 49.56 -39.54 -60.93
N GLU A 263 48.42 -39.39 -61.61
CA GLU A 263 48.18 -40.00 -62.93
C GLU A 263 49.19 -39.50 -63.99
N VAL A 264 49.43 -38.19 -64.06
CA VAL A 264 50.41 -37.61 -65.00
C VAL A 264 51.83 -38.03 -64.65
N ALA A 265 52.22 -38.01 -63.37
CA ALA A 265 53.54 -38.43 -62.93
C ALA A 265 53.81 -39.90 -63.28
N ALA A 266 52.77 -40.74 -63.22
CA ALA A 266 52.84 -42.14 -63.61
C ALA A 266 53.08 -42.33 -65.12
N TYR A 267 52.64 -41.40 -65.97
CA TYR A 267 52.94 -41.44 -67.41
C TYR A 267 54.42 -41.20 -67.73
N PHE A 268 55.14 -40.46 -66.89
CA PHE A 268 56.60 -40.22 -67.00
C PHE A 268 57.44 -41.30 -66.31
N LYS A 269 56.89 -42.52 -66.18
CA LYS A 269 57.60 -43.68 -65.64
C LYS A 269 58.84 -44.01 -66.49
N LYS A 270 59.97 -44.33 -65.84
CA LYS A 270 61.20 -44.74 -66.54
C LYS A 270 61.11 -46.19 -67.02
N THR A 271 61.95 -46.56 -67.99
CA THR A 271 61.97 -47.91 -68.57
C THR A 271 62.38 -48.99 -67.55
N ASP A 272 63.13 -48.61 -66.52
CA ASP A 272 63.63 -49.45 -65.42
C ASP A 272 62.85 -49.28 -64.10
N GLU A 273 61.62 -48.74 -64.16
CA GLU A 273 60.77 -48.49 -63.00
C GLU A 273 59.55 -49.44 -62.99
N ILE A 274 58.97 -49.68 -61.81
CA ILE A 274 57.67 -50.33 -61.60
C ILE A 274 56.86 -49.46 -60.63
N ILE A 275 55.63 -49.15 -61.03
CA ILE A 275 54.68 -48.41 -60.21
C ILE A 275 53.75 -49.43 -59.52
N PHE A 276 53.80 -49.44 -58.19
CA PHE A 276 52.96 -50.30 -57.35
C PHE A 276 51.90 -49.47 -56.64
N GLY A 277 50.64 -49.77 -56.92
CA GLY A 277 49.49 -49.08 -56.35
C GLY A 277 48.92 -49.77 -55.11
N PHE A 278 48.53 -49.01 -54.09
CA PHE A 278 47.80 -49.52 -52.94
C PHE A 278 46.41 -48.88 -52.84
N ASN A 279 45.40 -49.72 -52.59
CA ASN A 279 44.15 -49.23 -52.04
C ASN A 279 44.36 -48.75 -50.60
N PRO A 280 43.71 -47.66 -50.17
CA PRO A 280 43.85 -47.14 -48.82
C PRO A 280 43.05 -48.02 -47.84
N PHE A 281 43.65 -49.13 -47.40
CA PHE A 281 43.08 -50.03 -46.38
C PHE A 281 43.41 -49.61 -44.95
N THR A 282 44.35 -48.67 -44.80
CA THR A 282 44.77 -48.06 -43.53
C THR A 282 45.33 -46.66 -43.83
N ASN A 283 45.80 -45.96 -42.81
CA ASN A 283 46.45 -44.66 -42.97
C ASN A 283 47.60 -44.76 -44.01
N PRO A 284 47.64 -43.89 -45.03
CA PRO A 284 48.70 -43.88 -46.05
C PRO A 284 50.12 -43.88 -45.48
N GLN A 285 50.33 -43.21 -44.33
CA GLN A 285 51.63 -43.19 -43.67
C GLN A 285 52.05 -44.59 -43.18
N HIS A 286 51.09 -45.36 -42.66
CA HIS A 286 51.33 -46.72 -42.21
C HIS A 286 51.63 -47.68 -43.38
N ILE A 287 51.01 -47.46 -44.54
CA ILE A 287 51.33 -48.19 -45.77
C ILE A 287 52.77 -47.89 -46.21
N LYS A 288 53.14 -46.60 -46.19
CA LYS A 288 54.50 -46.16 -46.52
C LYS A 288 55.55 -46.73 -45.58
N GLU A 289 55.29 -46.74 -44.27
CA GLU A 289 56.28 -47.19 -43.29
C GLU A 289 56.49 -48.70 -43.27
N ASN A 290 55.41 -49.48 -43.39
CA ASN A 290 55.49 -50.93 -43.14
C ASN A 290 55.55 -51.79 -44.40
N TYR A 291 55.03 -51.31 -45.53
CA TYR A 291 54.87 -52.12 -46.74
C TYR A 291 55.80 -51.66 -47.87
N THR A 292 56.06 -50.36 -47.97
CA THR A 292 56.94 -49.83 -49.01
C THR A 292 58.38 -50.38 -48.90
N PRO A 293 59.02 -50.45 -47.72
CA PRO A 293 60.39 -50.98 -47.62
C PRO A 293 60.51 -52.46 -48.05
N ILE A 294 59.46 -53.24 -47.84
CA ILE A 294 59.42 -54.65 -48.26
C ILE A 294 59.41 -54.74 -49.79
N LEU A 295 58.56 -53.95 -50.43
CA LEU A 295 58.47 -53.91 -51.89
C LEU A 295 59.76 -53.33 -52.51
N GLU A 296 60.38 -52.33 -51.88
CA GLU A 296 61.66 -51.75 -52.32
C GLU A 296 62.77 -52.81 -52.32
N ALA A 297 62.87 -53.59 -51.24
CA ALA A 297 63.85 -54.68 -51.15
C ALA A 297 63.63 -55.77 -52.20
N VAL A 298 62.38 -56.01 -52.62
CA VAL A 298 62.05 -56.94 -53.71
C VAL A 298 62.43 -56.33 -55.06
N ALA A 299 62.10 -55.06 -55.30
CA ALA A 299 62.41 -54.34 -56.53
C ALA A 299 63.93 -54.24 -56.77
N GLU A 300 64.70 -53.97 -55.72
CA GLU A 300 66.17 -53.93 -55.77
C GLU A 300 66.77 -55.28 -56.21
N LYS A 301 66.23 -56.41 -55.70
CA LYS A 301 66.69 -57.76 -56.08
C LYS A 301 66.42 -58.11 -57.54
N ILE A 302 65.38 -57.54 -58.14
CA ILE A 302 65.03 -57.76 -59.56
C ILE A 302 65.59 -56.65 -60.47
N GLY A 303 66.37 -55.71 -59.92
CA GLY A 303 67.08 -54.68 -60.66
C GLY A 303 66.20 -53.55 -61.22
N VAL A 304 65.04 -53.28 -60.60
CA VAL A 304 64.11 -52.21 -61.01
C VAL A 304 63.89 -51.20 -59.89
N GLN A 305 63.59 -49.96 -60.25
CA GLN A 305 63.17 -48.94 -59.28
C GLN A 305 61.69 -49.09 -58.94
N LEU A 306 61.32 -48.92 -57.67
CA LEU A 306 59.93 -48.96 -57.23
C LEU A 306 59.40 -47.55 -56.98
N ARG A 307 58.20 -47.27 -57.51
CA ARG A 307 57.40 -46.12 -57.08
C ARG A 307 56.09 -46.61 -56.49
N VAL A 308 55.82 -46.21 -55.26
CA VAL A 308 54.55 -46.54 -54.59
C VAL A 308 53.56 -45.39 -54.76
N ILE A 309 52.37 -45.71 -55.27
CA ILE A 309 51.23 -44.80 -55.35
C ILE A 309 50.12 -45.32 -54.44
N ILE A 310 49.62 -44.49 -53.54
CA ILE A 310 48.44 -44.82 -52.74
C ILE A 310 47.29 -44.04 -53.34
N VAL A 311 46.32 -44.75 -53.90
CA VAL A 311 45.17 -44.12 -54.57
C VAL A 311 44.21 -43.52 -53.54
N SER A 312 43.51 -42.47 -53.94
CA SER A 312 42.57 -41.74 -53.08
C SER A 312 41.28 -42.52 -52.78
N ASP A 313 40.88 -43.43 -53.67
CA ASP A 313 39.67 -44.24 -53.53
C ASP A 313 39.85 -45.68 -54.06
N TYR A 314 38.95 -46.57 -53.64
CA TYR A 314 39.01 -48.00 -53.90
C TYR A 314 38.85 -48.40 -55.38
N ASP A 315 38.23 -47.54 -56.21
CA ASP A 315 38.02 -47.80 -57.64
C ASP A 315 39.18 -47.26 -58.50
N SER A 316 39.91 -46.26 -58.00
CA SER A 316 40.98 -45.57 -58.74
C SER A 316 42.19 -46.45 -59.03
N LEU A 317 42.53 -47.41 -58.15
CA LEU A 317 43.61 -48.36 -58.42
C LEU A 317 43.32 -49.24 -59.63
N GLY A 318 42.09 -49.75 -59.71
CA GLY A 318 41.66 -50.62 -60.80
C GLY A 318 41.67 -49.90 -62.15
N LYS A 319 41.14 -48.67 -62.20
CA LYS A 319 41.18 -47.83 -63.41
C LYS A 319 42.63 -47.54 -63.85
N SER A 320 43.51 -47.28 -62.90
CA SER A 320 44.91 -46.92 -63.19
C SER A 320 45.71 -48.11 -63.74
N LEU A 321 45.43 -49.32 -63.25
CA LEU A 321 45.98 -50.57 -63.79
C LEU A 321 45.50 -50.87 -65.21
N LEU A 322 44.18 -50.74 -65.45
CA LEU A 322 43.62 -50.98 -66.79
C LEU A 322 44.11 -49.97 -67.84
N LYS A 323 44.41 -48.73 -67.41
CA LYS A 323 45.03 -47.70 -68.26
C LYS A 323 46.54 -47.90 -68.47
N GLY A 324 47.17 -48.84 -67.75
CA GLY A 324 48.63 -49.06 -67.80
C GLY A 324 49.46 -47.98 -67.11
N THR A 325 48.84 -47.15 -66.25
CA THR A 325 49.54 -46.11 -65.48
C THR A 325 50.10 -46.64 -64.15
N ILE A 326 49.51 -47.70 -63.61
CA ILE A 326 50.06 -48.48 -62.49
C ILE A 326 50.32 -49.88 -63.03
N ASP A 327 51.47 -50.48 -62.69
CA ASP A 327 51.85 -51.80 -63.21
C ASP A 327 51.33 -52.94 -62.34
N LEU A 328 51.39 -52.74 -61.02
CA LEU A 328 51.03 -53.73 -60.01
C LEU A 328 50.16 -53.08 -58.95
N GLY A 329 49.18 -53.80 -58.40
CA GLY A 329 48.32 -53.24 -57.36
C GLY A 329 48.04 -54.21 -56.23
N TRP A 330 48.02 -53.70 -55.01
CA TRP A 330 47.45 -54.39 -53.87
C TRP A 330 45.96 -54.07 -53.75
N PHE A 331 45.14 -55.07 -54.04
CA PHE A 331 43.70 -54.97 -53.95
C PHE A 331 43.15 -55.56 -52.65
N SER A 332 42.05 -54.99 -52.17
CA SER A 332 41.12 -55.76 -51.33
C SER A 332 40.36 -56.77 -52.20
N PRO A 333 39.88 -57.91 -51.65
CA PRO A 333 39.17 -58.92 -52.44
C PRO A 333 38.01 -58.36 -53.27
N PHE A 334 37.24 -57.43 -52.69
CA PHE A 334 36.11 -56.78 -53.37
C PHE A 334 36.57 -55.86 -54.53
N ALA A 335 37.61 -55.06 -54.32
CA ALA A 335 38.12 -54.15 -55.34
C ALA A 335 38.75 -54.91 -56.51
N TYR A 336 39.39 -56.06 -56.24
CA TYR A 336 39.90 -56.95 -57.27
C TYR A 336 38.78 -57.47 -58.17
N VAL A 337 37.72 -58.06 -57.59
CA VAL A 337 36.58 -58.59 -58.35
C VAL A 337 35.92 -57.50 -59.20
N SER A 338 35.64 -56.33 -58.61
CA SER A 338 35.03 -55.21 -59.35
C SER A 338 35.89 -54.71 -60.51
N THR A 339 37.22 -54.82 -60.40
CA THR A 339 38.14 -54.41 -61.47
C THR A 339 38.30 -55.50 -62.53
N GLN A 340 38.34 -56.77 -62.12
CA GLN A 340 38.42 -57.93 -63.02
C GLN A 340 37.19 -57.99 -63.95
N ASP A 341 36.01 -57.61 -63.46
CA ASP A 341 34.80 -57.50 -64.28
C ASP A 341 34.89 -56.44 -65.38
N LYS A 342 35.79 -55.45 -65.22
CA LYS A 342 35.98 -54.31 -66.13
C LYS A 342 37.18 -54.48 -67.08
N GLY A 343 38.01 -55.50 -66.87
CA GLY A 343 39.16 -55.79 -67.73
C GLY A 343 40.06 -56.89 -67.16
N ASN A 344 41.00 -57.38 -67.98
CA ASN A 344 41.78 -58.57 -67.64
C ASN A 344 43.00 -58.23 -66.76
N ILE A 345 42.85 -58.35 -65.44
CA ILE A 345 43.97 -58.24 -64.48
C ILE A 345 44.36 -59.64 -64.03
N VAL A 346 45.65 -59.94 -64.05
CA VAL A 346 46.20 -61.24 -63.66
C VAL A 346 46.62 -61.21 -62.19
N PRO A 347 46.11 -62.12 -61.34
CA PRO A 347 46.57 -62.22 -59.96
C PRO A 347 47.97 -62.86 -59.93
N LEU A 348 48.94 -62.14 -59.37
CA LEU A 348 50.32 -62.64 -59.22
C LEU A 348 50.52 -63.43 -57.92
N VAL A 349 49.83 -63.02 -56.86
CA VAL A 349 49.83 -63.67 -55.56
C VAL A 349 48.42 -63.59 -55.01
N THR A 350 47.76 -64.75 -54.88
CA THR A 350 46.51 -64.88 -54.12
C THR A 350 46.84 -65.40 -52.74
N ARG A 351 46.18 -64.86 -51.72
CA ARG A 351 46.35 -65.34 -50.35
C ARG A 351 45.56 -66.61 -50.11
#